data_AF-A0A2M8C0C9-F1
#
_entry.id   AF-A0A2M8C0C9-F1
#
_cell.length_a   1.000
_cell.length_b   1.000
_cell.length_c   1.000
_cell.angle_alpha   90.00
_cell.angle_beta   90.00
_cell.angle_gamma   90.00
#
_symmetry.space_group_name_H-M   'P 1'
#
loop_
_entity.id
_entity.type
_entity.pdbx_description
1 polymer ?
#
loop_
_entity_poly.entity_id
_entity_poly.type
_entity_poly.pdbx_seq_one_letter_code
_entity_poly.pdbx_strand_id
1 'polypeptide(L)'
;MDHAAKEQVKEFGLILVEGFFDVAALIEVGCLNVGALMGAHITKEQIDRLKFINAHVPVPRITLFLNRDEAGMQGTKRAVLLLEQNGFVVTAFDWDHVFTRPGLPPCRIGPHIKDPGDLSFIQIKWLRKQGMI
;
A
#
# COMPACT_ATOMS: atom_id res chain seq x y z
N MET A 1 11.71 -13.05 -10.19
CA MET A 1 11.49 -11.91 -9.27
C MET A 1 12.84 -11.42 -8.80
N ASP A 2 13.02 -10.10 -8.87
CA ASP A 2 14.18 -9.38 -8.36
C ASP A 2 14.47 -9.70 -6.88
N HIS A 3 15.75 -9.78 -6.50
CA HIS A 3 16.15 -10.16 -5.13
C HIS A 3 15.78 -9.07 -4.11
N ALA A 4 15.99 -7.80 -4.43
CA ALA A 4 15.70 -6.70 -3.52
C ALA A 4 14.19 -6.58 -3.25
N ALA A 5 13.35 -6.77 -4.28
CA ALA A 5 11.90 -6.81 -4.10
C ALA A 5 11.46 -7.93 -3.15
N LYS A 6 12.05 -9.13 -3.26
CA LYS A 6 11.72 -10.26 -2.36
C LYS A 6 12.07 -9.96 -0.91
N GLU A 7 13.26 -9.41 -0.67
CA GLU A 7 13.68 -9.08 0.69
C GLU A 7 12.80 -7.99 1.29
N GLN A 8 12.44 -6.95 0.52
CA GLN A 8 11.50 -5.95 0.99
C GLN A 8 10.10 -6.51 1.27
N VAL A 9 9.61 -7.47 0.48
CA VAL A 9 8.32 -8.14 0.77
C VAL A 9 8.37 -8.88 2.10
N LYS A 10 9.44 -9.61 2.37
CA LYS A 10 9.61 -10.34 3.63
C LYS A 10 9.75 -9.40 4.84
N GLU A 11 10.44 -8.28 4.68
CA GLU A 11 10.71 -7.32 5.76
C GLU A 11 9.51 -6.41 6.04
N PHE A 12 8.89 -5.85 4.99
CA PHE A 12 7.90 -4.79 5.12
C PHE A 12 6.47 -5.22 4.75
N GLY A 13 6.30 -6.36 4.08
CA GLY A 13 5.02 -6.80 3.50
C GLY A 13 4.88 -6.41 2.03
N LEU A 14 3.69 -6.58 1.47
CA LEU A 14 3.36 -6.19 0.09
C LEU A 14 2.44 -4.96 0.09
N ILE A 15 2.76 -3.94 -0.69
CA ILE A 15 1.91 -2.76 -0.90
C ILE A 15 1.07 -2.98 -2.16
N LEU A 16 -0.25 -2.79 -2.06
CA LEU A 16 -1.15 -2.79 -3.21
C LEU A 16 -1.72 -1.40 -3.44
N VAL A 17 -1.55 -0.88 -4.64
CA VAL A 17 -2.05 0.44 -5.10
C VAL A 17 -3.04 0.27 -6.27
N GLU A 18 -3.73 1.32 -6.67
CA GLU A 18 -4.71 1.24 -7.76
C GLU A 18 -4.06 1.19 -9.14
N GLY A 19 -3.12 2.11 -9.41
CA GLY A 19 -2.59 2.35 -10.75
C GLY A 19 -1.08 2.11 -10.89
N PHE A 20 -0.62 2.03 -12.14
CA PHE A 20 0.80 1.90 -12.44
C PHE A 20 1.60 3.19 -12.18
N PHE A 21 0.94 4.36 -12.16
CA PHE A 21 1.60 5.62 -11.77
C PHE A 21 1.96 5.64 -10.28
N ASP A 22 1.09 5.11 -9.42
CA ASP A 22 1.37 4.92 -7.99
C ASP A 22 2.57 3.99 -7.77
N VAL A 23 2.62 2.89 -8.55
CA VAL A 23 3.75 1.96 -8.55
C VAL A 23 5.04 2.68 -8.93
N ALA A 24 5.01 3.51 -9.99
CA ALA A 24 6.18 4.25 -10.43
C ALA A 24 6.69 5.22 -9.34
N ALA A 25 5.78 5.98 -8.71
CA ALA A 25 6.13 6.91 -7.64
C ALA A 25 6.76 6.21 -6.42
N LEU A 26 6.25 5.03 -6.05
CA LEU A 26 6.80 4.20 -4.97
C LEU A 26 8.17 3.60 -5.33
N ILE A 27 8.33 3.08 -6.54
CA ILE A 27 9.61 2.52 -7.01
C ILE A 27 10.69 3.59 -7.08
N GLU A 28 10.36 4.81 -7.51
CA GLU A 28 11.31 5.92 -7.63
C GLU A 28 11.95 6.31 -6.29
N VAL A 29 11.26 6.04 -5.17
CA VAL A 29 11.81 6.22 -3.82
C VAL A 29 12.37 4.95 -3.18
N GLY A 30 12.41 3.85 -3.92
CA GLY A 30 12.99 2.57 -3.50
C GLY A 30 12.02 1.59 -2.83
N CYS A 31 10.71 1.84 -2.87
CA CYS A 31 9.70 0.87 -2.43
C CYS A 31 9.46 -0.14 -3.56
N LEU A 32 10.16 -1.27 -3.52
CA LEU A 32 10.12 -2.30 -4.56
C LEU A 32 9.08 -3.39 -4.27
N ASN A 33 8.55 -3.44 -3.05
CA ASN A 33 7.53 -4.38 -2.60
C ASN A 33 6.10 -3.91 -2.94
N VAL A 34 5.89 -3.38 -4.14
CA VAL A 34 4.61 -2.79 -4.59
C VAL A 34 4.03 -3.51 -5.81
N GLY A 35 2.70 -3.64 -5.87
CA GLY A 35 1.96 -4.07 -7.05
C GLY A 35 0.67 -3.27 -7.24
N ALA A 36 0.15 -3.23 -8.47
CA ALA A 36 -1.09 -2.52 -8.79
C ALA A 36 -2.27 -3.48 -8.99
N LEU A 37 -3.45 -3.08 -8.53
CA LEU A 37 -4.72 -3.74 -8.84
C LEU A 37 -5.22 -3.40 -10.25
N MET A 38 -4.74 -2.32 -10.85
CA MET A 38 -5.21 -1.77 -12.14
C MET A 38 -6.71 -1.43 -12.09
N GLY A 39 -7.13 -0.84 -10.97
CA GLY A 39 -8.50 -0.47 -10.65
C GLY A 39 -8.78 -0.55 -9.15
N ALA A 40 -9.92 -0.03 -8.70
CA ALA A 40 -10.27 0.04 -7.28
C ALA A 40 -10.75 -1.31 -6.68
N HIS A 41 -10.91 -2.37 -7.49
CA HIS A 41 -11.45 -3.65 -7.03
C HIS A 41 -10.48 -4.79 -7.28
N ILE A 42 -10.16 -5.52 -6.22
CA ILE A 42 -9.38 -6.75 -6.33
C ILE A 42 -10.22 -7.89 -6.92
N THR A 43 -9.65 -8.63 -7.86
CA THR A 43 -10.30 -9.79 -8.48
C THR A 43 -9.89 -11.11 -7.82
N LYS A 44 -10.63 -12.19 -8.09
CA LYS A 44 -10.29 -13.53 -7.61
C LYS A 44 -8.93 -13.99 -8.15
N GLU A 45 -8.66 -13.72 -9.42
CA GLU A 45 -7.42 -14.09 -10.10
C GLU A 45 -6.22 -13.38 -9.46
N GLN A 46 -6.39 -12.13 -9.05
CA GLN A 46 -5.38 -11.38 -8.30
C GLN A 46 -5.16 -11.97 -6.91
N ILE A 47 -6.21 -12.37 -6.19
CA ILE A 47 -6.09 -13.08 -4.90
C ILE A 47 -5.35 -14.41 -5.06
N ASP A 48 -5.67 -15.20 -6.09
CA ASP A 48 -4.98 -16.46 -6.36
C ASP A 48 -3.51 -16.21 -6.73
N ARG A 49 -3.21 -15.12 -7.43
CA ARG A 49 -1.84 -14.66 -7.68
C ARG A 49 -1.11 -14.29 -6.39
N LEU A 50 -1.77 -13.62 -5.44
CA LEU A 50 -1.21 -13.30 -4.13
C LEU A 50 -0.91 -14.57 -3.32
N LYS A 51 -1.78 -15.59 -3.37
CA LYS A 51 -1.52 -16.89 -2.72
C LYS A 51 -0.30 -17.56 -3.32
N PHE A 52 -0.17 -17.55 -4.64
CA PHE A 52 1.00 -18.06 -5.33
C PHE A 52 2.28 -17.33 -4.91
N ILE A 53 2.24 -15.99 -4.83
CA ILE A 53 3.38 -15.19 -4.34
C ILE A 53 3.72 -15.58 -2.91
N ASN A 54 2.74 -15.61 -2.01
CA ASN A 54 2.93 -15.92 -0.59
C ASN A 54 3.55 -17.31 -0.35
N ALA A 55 3.21 -18.29 -1.19
CA ALA A 55 3.79 -19.63 -1.12
C ALA A 55 5.30 -19.67 -1.47
N HIS A 56 5.81 -18.70 -2.20
CA HIS A 56 7.21 -18.64 -2.66
C HIS A 56 8.03 -17.53 -1.98
N VAL A 57 7.35 -16.47 -1.53
CA VAL A 57 7.90 -15.30 -0.85
C VAL A 57 6.95 -14.97 0.28
N PRO A 58 7.29 -15.29 1.54
CA PRO A 58 6.41 -15.02 2.67
C PRO A 58 5.98 -13.55 2.71
N VAL A 59 4.67 -13.30 2.68
CA VAL A 59 4.07 -11.97 2.76
C VAL A 59 3.50 -11.81 4.17
N PRO A 60 4.22 -11.17 5.11
CA PRO A 60 3.76 -11.06 6.50
C PRO A 60 2.52 -10.16 6.65
N ARG A 61 2.31 -9.22 5.73
CA ARG A 61 1.13 -8.34 5.65
C ARG A 61 0.95 -7.77 4.25
N ILE A 62 -0.28 -7.41 3.93
CA ILE A 62 -0.63 -6.62 2.74
C ILE A 62 -1.10 -5.24 3.19
N THR A 63 -0.44 -4.18 2.74
CA THR A 63 -0.88 -2.80 2.93
C THR A 63 -1.66 -2.34 1.71
N LEU A 64 -2.94 -2.02 1.89
CA LEU A 64 -3.79 -1.44 0.85
C LEU A 64 -3.62 0.08 0.88
N PHE A 65 -3.01 0.62 -0.17
CA PHE A 65 -2.75 2.04 -0.35
C PHE A 65 -3.46 2.53 -1.63
N LEU A 66 -4.79 2.41 -1.62
CA LEU A 66 -5.65 2.81 -2.72
C LEU A 66 -6.03 4.30 -2.63
N ASN A 67 -6.71 4.82 -3.65
CA ASN A 67 -6.98 6.24 -3.77
C ASN A 67 -7.92 6.74 -2.67
N ARG A 68 -7.71 7.99 -2.28
CA ARG A 68 -8.53 8.78 -1.35
C ARG A 68 -9.73 9.41 -2.06
N ASP A 69 -10.45 8.60 -2.81
CA ASP A 69 -11.74 8.92 -3.40
C ASP A 69 -12.78 7.85 -3.06
N GLU A 70 -14.03 8.04 -3.48
CA GLU A 70 -15.11 7.10 -3.15
C GLU A 70 -14.83 5.69 -3.68
N ALA A 71 -14.29 5.57 -4.89
CA ALA A 71 -14.02 4.27 -5.51
C ALA A 71 -12.93 3.52 -4.74
N GLY A 72 -11.81 4.19 -4.43
CA GLY A 72 -10.70 3.63 -3.67
C GLY A 72 -11.05 3.31 -2.22
N MET A 73 -11.86 4.13 -1.56
CA MET A 73 -12.33 3.86 -0.20
C MET A 73 -13.25 2.63 -0.13
N GLN A 74 -14.22 2.51 -1.04
CA GLN A 74 -15.09 1.33 -1.12
C GLN A 74 -14.31 0.09 -1.56
N GLY A 75 -13.39 0.28 -2.51
CA GLY A 75 -12.42 -0.70 -2.97
C GLY A 75 -11.59 -1.29 -1.84
N THR A 76 -11.03 -0.42 -1.00
CA THR A 76 -10.24 -0.79 0.18
C THR A 76 -11.07 -1.63 1.15
N LYS A 77 -12.27 -1.16 1.54
CA LYS A 77 -13.15 -1.91 2.45
C LYS A 77 -13.44 -3.32 1.94
N ARG A 78 -13.76 -3.45 0.65
CA ARG A 78 -14.03 -4.74 0.03
C ARG A 78 -12.77 -5.61 -0.05
N ALA A 79 -11.63 -5.03 -0.41
CA ALA A 79 -10.36 -5.75 -0.54
C ALA A 79 -9.87 -6.27 0.82
N VAL A 80 -10.00 -5.50 1.90
CA VAL A 80 -9.73 -5.96 3.28
C VAL A 80 -10.51 -7.24 3.57
N LEU A 81 -11.84 -7.20 3.43
CA LEU A 81 -12.70 -8.35 3.71
C LEU A 81 -12.31 -9.58 2.89
N LEU A 82 -12.11 -9.41 1.58
CA LEU A 82 -11.78 -10.52 0.69
C LEU A 82 -10.41 -11.12 0.98
N LEU A 83 -9.40 -10.30 1.27
CA LEU A 83 -8.06 -10.76 1.57
C LEU A 83 -7.98 -11.45 2.93
N GLU A 84 -8.64 -10.90 3.96
CA GLU A 84 -8.72 -11.53 5.29
C GLU A 84 -9.44 -12.88 5.24
N GLN A 85 -10.54 -12.98 4.49
CA GLN A 85 -11.24 -14.26 4.25
C GLN A 85 -10.36 -15.31 3.55
N ASN A 86 -9.32 -14.87 2.84
CA ASN A 86 -8.34 -15.73 2.17
C ASN A 86 -7.05 -15.92 2.99
N GLY A 87 -7.05 -15.53 4.28
CA GLY A 87 -5.98 -15.81 5.22
C GLY A 87 -4.81 -14.82 5.19
N PHE A 88 -4.96 -13.67 4.54
CA PHE A 88 -3.94 -12.62 4.58
C PHE A 88 -4.13 -11.72 5.80
N VAL A 89 -3.02 -11.25 6.37
CA VAL A 89 -3.01 -10.11 7.29
C VAL A 89 -3.04 -8.84 6.46
N VAL A 90 -4.02 -7.97 6.68
CA VAL A 90 -4.25 -6.79 5.85
C VAL A 90 -4.26 -5.53 6.69
N THR A 91 -3.73 -4.44 6.16
CA THR A 91 -3.82 -3.10 6.76
C THR A 91 -4.24 -2.11 5.69
N ALA A 92 -5.31 -1.35 5.95
CA ALA A 92 -5.68 -0.23 5.11
C ALA A 92 -4.86 1.00 5.50
N PHE A 93 -4.33 1.72 4.50
CA PHE A 93 -3.67 2.99 4.75
C PHE A 93 -4.66 4.03 5.29
N ASP A 94 -4.31 4.66 6.42
CA ASP A 94 -5.13 5.68 7.06
C ASP A 94 -4.81 7.07 6.49
N TRP A 95 -5.60 7.48 5.50
CA TRP A 95 -5.50 8.81 4.89
C TRP A 95 -5.82 9.96 5.86
N ASP A 96 -6.52 9.69 6.96
CA ASP A 96 -6.91 10.68 7.97
C ASP A 96 -5.99 10.69 9.20
N HIS A 97 -4.88 9.92 9.12
CA HIS A 97 -3.91 9.83 10.19
C HIS A 97 -3.38 11.20 10.62
N VAL A 98 -3.31 11.40 11.94
CA VAL A 98 -2.80 12.63 12.55
C VAL A 98 -1.36 12.43 12.97
N PHE A 99 -0.44 13.04 12.24
CA PHE A 99 0.98 12.96 12.53
C PHE A 99 1.35 13.96 13.62
N THR A 100 2.07 13.48 14.64
CA THR A 100 2.52 14.30 15.77
C THR A 100 4.04 14.27 15.87
N ARG A 101 4.64 15.39 16.26
CA ARG A 101 6.07 15.51 16.57
C ARG A 101 6.24 16.41 17.81
N PRO A 102 7.18 16.09 18.72
CA PRO A 102 7.45 16.95 19.87
C PRO A 102 7.74 18.39 19.43
N GLY A 103 7.03 19.36 20.02
CA GLY A 103 7.23 20.78 19.75
C GLY A 103 6.62 21.31 18.44
N LEU A 104 5.87 20.51 17.69
CA LEU A 104 5.15 20.95 16.49
C LEU A 104 3.65 20.65 16.59
N PRO A 105 2.79 21.47 15.98
CA PRO A 105 1.37 21.18 15.91
C PRO A 105 1.12 19.89 15.12
N PRO A 106 0.07 19.11 15.45
CA PRO A 106 -0.31 17.95 14.67
C PRO A 106 -0.60 18.32 13.21
N CYS A 107 -0.19 17.48 12.27
CA CYS A 107 -0.46 17.67 10.86
C CYS A 107 -1.16 16.45 10.24
N ARG A 108 -1.79 16.65 9.08
CA ARG A 108 -2.52 15.63 8.32
C ARG A 108 -2.07 15.66 6.86
N ILE A 109 -2.34 14.59 6.13
CA ILE A 109 -2.22 14.61 4.67
C ILE A 109 -3.26 15.58 4.11
N GLY A 110 -2.78 16.54 3.31
CA GLY A 110 -3.62 17.59 2.74
C GLY A 110 -4.76 17.01 1.91
N PRO A 111 -5.95 17.65 1.91
CA PRO A 111 -7.14 17.11 1.24
C PRO A 111 -7.02 17.07 -0.30
N HIS A 112 -6.02 17.76 -0.86
CA HIS A 112 -5.71 17.78 -2.29
C HIS A 112 -4.91 16.55 -2.74
N ILE A 113 -4.29 15.80 -1.83
CA ILE A 113 -3.61 14.54 -2.13
C ILE A 113 -4.68 13.45 -2.22
N LYS A 114 -4.87 12.90 -3.41
CA LYS A 114 -5.94 11.95 -3.75
C LYS A 114 -5.44 10.54 -4.00
N ASP A 115 -4.16 10.35 -4.31
CA ASP A 115 -3.59 9.02 -4.54
C ASP A 115 -2.14 8.95 -4.05
N PRO A 116 -1.53 7.75 -3.99
CA PRO A 116 -0.12 7.61 -3.63
C PRO A 116 0.84 8.42 -4.53
N GLY A 117 0.51 8.59 -5.82
CA GLY A 117 1.28 9.37 -6.79
C GLY A 117 1.30 10.87 -6.51
N ASP A 118 0.28 11.42 -5.85
CA ASP A 118 0.22 12.83 -5.44
C ASP A 118 1.18 13.17 -4.28
N LEU A 119 1.71 12.17 -3.57
CA LEU A 119 2.66 12.41 -2.48
C LEU A 119 4.04 12.74 -3.03
N SER A 120 4.68 13.76 -2.44
CA SER A 120 6.08 14.03 -2.74
C SER A 120 6.98 12.87 -2.31
N PHE A 121 8.11 12.70 -2.99
CA PHE A 121 9.10 11.67 -2.66
C PHE A 121 9.59 11.74 -1.20
N ILE A 122 9.64 12.95 -0.62
CA ILE A 122 10.01 13.14 0.79
C ILE A 122 8.93 12.55 1.71
N GLN A 123 7.65 12.76 1.39
CA GLN A 123 6.53 12.20 2.16
C GLN A 123 6.50 10.68 2.06
N ILE A 124 6.64 10.10 0.87
CA ILE A 124 6.65 8.64 0.69
C ILE A 124 7.81 8.00 1.47
N LYS A 125 9.04 8.55 1.35
CA LYS A 125 10.20 8.08 2.13
C LYS A 125 9.96 8.19 3.63
N TRP A 126 9.27 9.24 4.08
CA TRP A 126 8.96 9.42 5.47
C TRP A 126 7.95 8.38 5.98
N LEU A 127 6.84 8.16 5.24
CA LEU A 127 5.84 7.13 5.56
C LEU A 127 6.48 5.73 5.64
N ARG A 128 7.37 5.40 4.69
CA ARG A 128 8.13 4.15 4.70
C ARG A 128 8.99 4.00 5.95
N LYS A 129 9.71 5.06 6.35
CA LYS A 129 10.50 5.05 7.59
C LYS A 129 9.66 4.87 8.86
N GLN A 130 8.38 5.26 8.83
CA GLN A 130 7.45 5.03 9.93
C GLN A 130 6.80 3.63 9.89
N GLY A 131 7.09 2.81 8.86
CA GLY A 131 6.49 1.49 8.68
C GLY A 131 5.01 1.52 8.31
N MET A 132 4.50 2.66 7.83
CA MET A 132 3.10 2.82 7.41
C MET A 132 2.85 2.27 6.01
N ILE A 133 3.90 2.23 5.19
CA ILE A 133 3.96 1.60 3.86
C ILE A 133 5.28 0.87 3.71
#